data_AF-A0A2S1QAV0-F1
#
_entry.id   AF-A0A2S1QAV0-F1
#
_cell.length_a   1.000
_cell.length_b   1.000
_cell.length_c   1.000
_cell.angle_alpha   90.00
_cell.angle_beta   90.00
_cell.angle_gamma   90.00
#
_symmetry.space_group_name_H-M   'P 1'
#
loop_
_entity.id
_entity.type
_entity.pdbx_description
1 polymer ?
#
loop_
_entity_poly.entity_id
_entity_poly.type
_entity_poly.pdbx_seq_one_letter_code
_entity_poly.pdbx_strand_id
1 'polypeptide(L)' 'MNSTELEGKWNQVKGDFKQKYGKHFDDDETFADGKFDEVVGRIQEKTGKTKEAIKEEVEKW' A
#
# COMPACT_ATOMS: atom_id res chain seq x y z
N MET A 1 -3.34 5.33 -15.86
CA MET A 1 -3.49 3.90 -15.50
C MET A 1 -4.95 3.60 -15.21
N ASN A 2 -5.48 2.44 -15.60
CA ASN A 2 -6.78 1.98 -15.10
C ASN A 2 -6.67 1.58 -13.63
N SER A 3 -7.69 1.86 -12.81
CA SER A 3 -7.75 1.46 -11.40
C SER A 3 -7.53 -0.06 -11.23
N THR A 4 -7.96 -0.86 -12.21
CA THR A 4 -7.80 -2.31 -12.25
C THR A 4 -6.35 -2.77 -12.31
N GLU A 5 -5.48 -2.06 -13.05
CA GLU A 5 -4.05 -2.40 -13.14
C GLU A 5 -3.33 -2.11 -11.83
N LEU A 6 -3.70 -1.01 -11.17
CA LEU A 6 -3.14 -0.63 -9.88
C LEU A 6 -3.52 -1.61 -8.77
N GLU A 7 -4.77 -2.10 -8.76
CA GLU A 7 -5.22 -3.14 -7.84
C GLU A 7 -4.48 -4.48 -8.07
N GLY A 8 -4.27 -4.85 -9.33
CA GLY A 8 -3.48 -6.03 -9.70
C GLY A 8 -2.04 -5.92 -9.21
N LYS A 9 -1.39 -4.78 -9.46
CA LYS A 9 -0.04 -4.49 -8.94
C LYS A 9 -0.01 -4.47 -7.43
N TRP A 10 -0.97 -3.83 -6.78
CA TRP A 10 -1.09 -3.82 -5.32
C TRP A 10 -1.08 -5.24 -4.76
N ASN A 11 -1.84 -6.14 -5.36
CA ASN A 11 -1.87 -7.54 -4.93
C ASN A 11 -0.53 -8.29 -5.10
N GLN A 12 0.30 -7.89 -6.06
CA GLN A 12 1.66 -8.41 -6.18
C GLN A 12 2.63 -7.80 -5.15
N VAL A 13 2.52 -6.50 -4.89
CA VAL A 13 3.53 -5.74 -4.13
C VAL A 13 3.17 -5.57 -2.65
N LYS A 14 1.93 -5.86 -2.26
CA LYS A 14 1.43 -5.73 -0.87
C LYS A 14 2.25 -6.53 0.13
N GLY A 15 2.81 -7.67 -0.29
CA GLY A 15 3.69 -8.49 0.55
C GLY A 15 4.98 -7.76 0.91
N ASP A 16 5.64 -7.16 -0.09
CA ASP A 16 6.83 -6.33 0.08
C ASP A 16 6.53 -5.06 0.88
N PHE A 17 5.41 -4.39 0.59
CA PHE A 17 4.93 -3.24 1.35
C PHE A 17 4.66 -3.60 2.81
N LYS A 18 4.08 -4.78 3.09
CA LYS A 18 3.91 -5.31 4.44
C LYS A 18 5.25 -5.60 5.10
N GLN A 19 6.27 -6.09 4.40
CA GLN A 19 7.58 -6.28 5.03
C GLN A 19 8.29 -4.95 5.32
N LYS A 20 8.20 -3.98 4.41
CA LYS A 20 8.83 -2.66 4.51
C LYS A 20 8.17 -1.77 5.56
N TYR A 21 6.85 -1.67 5.52
CA TYR A 21 6.08 -0.78 6.38
C TYR A 21 5.33 -1.51 7.50
N GLY A 22 5.05 -2.80 7.37
CA GLY A 22 4.36 -3.59 8.40
C GLY A 22 5.11 -3.71 9.71
N LYS A 23 6.43 -3.51 9.75
CA LYS A 23 7.15 -3.35 11.05
C LYS A 23 6.67 -2.14 11.85
N HIS A 24 6.06 -1.16 11.21
CA HIS A 24 5.48 0.03 11.84
C HIS A 24 3.96 -0.09 12.03
N PHE A 25 3.35 -1.17 11.53
CA PHE A 25 1.93 -1.48 11.68
C PHE A 25 1.75 -2.71 12.57
N ASP A 26 1.11 -2.53 13.71
CA ASP A 26 0.84 -3.60 14.67
C ASP A 26 -0.24 -4.60 14.19
N ASP A 27 -0.73 -4.41 12.96
CA ASP A 27 -2.03 -4.89 12.52
C ASP A 27 -1.89 -5.58 11.16
N ASP A 28 -1.79 -6.91 11.25
CA ASP A 28 -1.61 -7.82 10.13
C ASP A 28 -2.74 -7.74 9.08
N GLU A 29 -3.93 -7.22 9.47
CA GLU A 29 -5.10 -7.09 8.60
C GLU A 29 -5.05 -5.86 7.69
N THR A 30 -4.14 -4.92 7.94
CA THR A 30 -4.04 -3.68 7.15
C THR A 30 -3.84 -4.01 5.68
N PHE A 31 -2.96 -4.96 5.35
CA PHE A 31 -2.57 -5.30 3.97
C PHE A 31 -3.47 -6.36 3.29
N ALA A 32 -4.72 -6.51 3.74
CA ALA A 32 -5.67 -7.44 3.13
C ALA A 32 -6.10 -7.00 1.71
N ASP A 33 -6.61 -7.96 0.93
CA ASP A 33 -7.15 -7.71 -0.41
C ASP A 33 -8.31 -6.70 -0.37
N GLY A 34 -8.38 -5.80 -1.35
CA GLY A 34 -9.42 -4.75 -1.40
C GLY A 34 -9.27 -3.60 -0.38
N LYS A 35 -8.28 -3.64 0.51
CA LYS A 35 -8.02 -2.58 1.51
C LYS A 35 -6.98 -1.55 1.08
N PHE A 36 -6.71 -1.41 -0.22
CA PHE A 36 -5.64 -0.54 -0.71
C PHE A 36 -5.73 0.91 -0.19
N ASP A 37 -6.92 1.52 -0.21
CA ASP A 37 -7.07 2.91 0.27
C ASP A 37 -6.83 3.05 1.79
N GLU A 38 -7.20 2.03 2.58
CA GLU A 38 -6.94 1.99 4.04
C GLU A 38 -5.44 1.87 4.31
N VAL A 39 -4.74 1.01 3.57
CA VAL A 39 -3.28 0.85 3.66
C VAL A 39 -2.57 2.15 3.30
N VAL A 40 -2.99 2.79 2.20
CA VAL A 40 -2.43 4.06 1.74
C VAL A 40 -2.63 5.13 2.82
N GLY A 41 -3.81 5.20 3.46
CA GLY A 41 -4.07 6.11 4.57
C GLY A 41 -3.14 5.87 5.77
N ARG A 42 -3.02 4.61 6.21
CA ARG A 42 -2.15 4.25 7.33
C ARG A 42 -0.66 4.51 7.03
N ILE A 43 -0.20 4.22 5.81
CA ILE A 43 1.17 4.55 5.35
C ILE A 43 1.38 6.05 5.32
N GLN A 44 0.42 6.83 4.83
CA GLN A 44 0.50 8.28 4.87
C GLN A 44 0.66 8.79 6.31
N GLU A 45 -0.13 8.29 7.26
CA GLU A 45 -0.04 8.72 8.67
C GLU A 45 1.29 8.35 9.33
N LYS A 46 1.84 7.16 9.04
CA LYS A 46 3.11 6.72 9.62
C LYS A 46 4.35 7.31 8.96
N THR A 47 4.33 7.46 7.64
CA THR A 47 5.51 7.85 6.85
C THR A 47 5.50 9.31 6.43
N GLY A 48 4.34 9.99 6.55
CA GLY A 48 4.14 11.34 6.04
C GLY A 48 4.04 11.44 4.51
N LYS A 49 4.08 10.30 3.78
CA LYS A 49 3.98 10.29 2.32
C LYS A 49 2.57 10.62 1.84
N THR A 50 2.45 11.29 0.71
CA THR A 50 1.15 11.54 0.09
C THR A 50 0.58 10.25 -0.52
N LYS A 51 -0.75 10.17 -0.61
CA LYS A 51 -1.43 9.05 -1.29
C LYS A 51 -0.89 8.82 -2.69
N GLU A 52 -0.60 9.89 -3.42
CA GLU A 52 -0.03 9.83 -4.77
C GLU A 52 1.36 9.20 -4.78
N ALA A 53 2.25 9.59 -3.86
CA ALA A 53 3.58 9.00 -3.77
C ALA A 53 3.52 7.49 -3.47
N ILE A 54 2.57 7.06 -2.64
CA ILE A 54 2.37 5.65 -2.31
C ILE A 54 1.83 4.89 -3.53
N LYS A 55 0.84 5.46 -4.24
CA LYS A 55 0.30 4.89 -5.49
C LYS A 55 1.38 4.79 -6.57
N GLU A 56 2.21 5.81 -6.70
CA GLU A 56 3.33 5.83 -7.65
C GLU A 56 4.41 4.80 -7.25
N GLU A 57 4.67 4.61 -5.95
CA GLU A 57 5.59 3.59 -5.46
C GLU A 57 5.09 2.18 -5.77
N VAL A 58 3.78 1.93 -5.67
CA VAL A 58 3.14 0.67 -6.12
C VAL A 58 3.20 0.50 -7.63
N GLU A 59 2.98 1.58 -8.38
CA GLU A 59 3.04 1.58 -9.83
C GLU A 59 4.47 1.38 -10.36
N LYS A 60 5.48 1.87 -9.65
CA LYS A 60 6.91 1.73 -10.00
C LYS A 60 7.57 0.48 -9.43
N TRP A 61 6.89 -0.24 -8.55
CA TRP A 61 7.36 -1.50 -8.00
C TRP A 61 7.44 -2.60 -9.07
#